data_AF-A0AAW7U3U7-F1
#
_entry.id   AF-A0AAW7U3U7-F1
#
_cell.length_a   1.000
_cell.length_b   1.000
_cell.length_c   1.000
_cell.angle_alpha   90.00
_cell.angle_beta   90.00
_cell.angle_gamma   90.00
#
_symmetry.space_group_name_H-M   'P 1'
#
loop_
_entity.id
_entity.type
_entity.pdbx_description
1 polymer ?
#
loop_
_entity_poly.entity_id
_entity_poly.type
_entity_poly.pdbx_seq_one_letter_code
_entity_poly.pdbx_strand_id
1 'polypeptide(L)'
;MHAIETPDKQFKDGNGTSELGTILPAWWLNQIQAELLAVLTAAGIQPNKAKTNQLADAIKQIFSGAVINNLTSDDTDKALSAAMGKKLNEEKVSKTGDEEIGGAKTFTSLLTAGRAEHWGKIRMPVQGGGHWFIEANPQSNFTAGSTLKINIKYEQTSGQVRYIHFPELGNINRTVAYQDWVRTEINSATSDAVKTAGDQTINGKKTFAAVADFSRGLRVSGGNEDYWAELGYAASTIYLKNPVSNKSLQLNNDGSIKYQGDKIMLASDKTDAVNLDDSNKIATAKAVKTLNDKIDNAVPSGTVAYFAGQNPPPGWLKANGAAVSRTTYAALFAAIGTTYGQGDRRTTFNLPDLRGEFIRGLDDGRNIDRGRALGSAQNQSMADHYHGIGVMNTTDDMVIVNQSWSGGGNEYPVMEMAGEYNRVLKGRISSTRLIDGGTLNDGGRAYAPGNGSPFHSGRVHHIATANQDLSGNSSETRPRNVALLACIKI
;
A
#
# COMPACT_ATOMS: atom_id res chain seq x y z
N MET A 1 70.31 15.72 116.75
CA MET A 1 70.77 15.71 118.16
C MET A 1 71.89 16.71 118.44
N HIS A 2 71.81 17.50 119.51
CA HIS A 2 72.89 18.39 119.96
C HIS A 2 73.96 17.63 120.78
N ALA A 3 75.22 18.06 120.66
CA ALA A 3 76.34 17.49 121.42
C ALA A 3 76.26 17.85 122.91
N ILE A 4 76.78 16.98 123.80
CA ILE A 4 76.81 17.25 125.24
C ILE A 4 77.74 18.44 125.56
N GLU A 5 77.40 19.20 126.59
CA GLU A 5 78.11 20.44 126.97
C GLU A 5 79.39 20.19 127.79
N THR A 6 80.21 19.24 127.36
CA THR A 6 81.59 19.11 127.83
C THR A 6 82.55 19.84 126.88
N PRO A 7 83.73 20.29 127.34
CA PRO A 7 84.69 21.00 126.49
C PRO A 7 85.11 20.24 125.23
N ASP A 8 85.16 18.90 125.32
CA ASP A 8 85.53 17.99 124.23
C ASP A 8 84.33 17.31 123.56
N LYS A 9 83.10 17.60 123.99
CA LYS A 9 81.85 17.00 123.48
C LYS A 9 81.77 15.48 123.66
N GLN A 10 82.54 14.91 124.58
CA GLN A 10 82.54 13.49 124.91
C GLN A 10 82.06 13.21 126.34
N PHE A 11 81.65 11.96 126.59
CA PHE A 11 81.31 11.49 127.94
C PHE A 11 82.57 11.06 128.69
N LYS A 12 82.59 11.33 130.00
CA LYS A 12 83.65 10.92 130.94
C LYS A 12 83.01 10.26 132.15
N ASP A 13 83.59 9.19 132.66
CA ASP A 13 83.03 8.46 133.81
C ASP A 13 83.30 9.14 135.16
N GLY A 14 84.23 10.11 135.19
CA GLY A 14 84.73 10.73 136.42
C GLY A 14 85.62 9.79 137.22
N ASN A 15 86.40 10.34 138.15
CA ASN A 15 87.36 9.56 138.95
C ASN A 15 86.93 9.40 140.43
N GLY A 16 85.70 9.81 140.76
CA GLY A 16 85.11 9.68 142.09
C GLY A 16 85.73 10.55 143.18
N THR A 17 86.71 11.41 142.88
CA THR A 17 87.40 12.24 143.87
C THR A 17 87.62 13.69 143.45
N SER A 18 88.25 13.95 142.30
CA SER A 18 88.61 15.30 141.83
C SER A 18 87.96 15.71 140.51
N GLU A 19 87.46 14.76 139.73
CA GLU A 19 86.79 15.00 138.45
C GLU A 19 85.44 14.29 138.44
N LEU A 20 84.36 15.07 138.40
CA LEU A 20 83.01 14.54 138.31
C LEU A 20 82.78 13.94 136.92
N GLY A 21 82.09 12.80 136.87
CA GLY A 21 81.67 12.22 135.61
C GLY A 21 80.69 13.13 134.88
N THR A 22 80.62 12.98 133.56
CA THR A 22 79.71 13.75 132.71
C THR A 22 78.26 13.47 133.14
N ILE A 23 77.67 14.45 133.82
CA ILE A 23 76.26 14.38 134.20
C ILE A 23 75.42 14.57 132.95
N LEU A 24 74.61 13.56 132.60
CA LEU A 24 73.69 13.63 131.48
C LEU A 24 72.46 14.46 131.87
N PRO A 25 72.30 15.69 131.36
CA PRO A 25 71.12 16.46 131.70
C PRO A 25 69.89 15.85 131.01
N ALA A 26 68.74 15.96 131.67
CA ALA A 26 67.48 15.37 131.19
C ALA A 26 67.12 15.83 129.76
N TRP A 27 67.45 17.07 129.38
CA TRP A 27 67.18 17.59 128.04
C TRP A 27 67.89 16.77 126.94
N TRP A 28 69.09 16.26 127.21
CA TRP A 28 69.90 15.55 126.21
C TRP A 28 69.36 14.13 125.98
N LEU A 29 69.03 13.42 127.06
CA LEU A 29 68.39 12.10 126.97
C LEU A 29 67.00 12.18 126.32
N ASN A 30 66.23 13.24 126.60
CA ASN A 30 64.95 13.49 125.92
C ASN A 30 65.11 13.70 124.41
N GLN A 31 66.20 14.32 123.95
CA GLN A 31 66.47 14.45 122.52
C GLN A 31 66.75 13.11 121.84
N ILE A 32 67.56 12.22 122.45
CA ILE A 32 67.76 10.86 121.91
C ILE A 32 66.43 10.15 121.78
N GLN A 33 65.59 10.24 122.83
CA GLN A 33 64.30 9.59 122.81
C GLN A 33 63.42 10.13 121.67
N ALA A 34 63.39 11.46 121.46
CA ALA A 34 62.61 12.09 120.40
C ALA A 34 63.07 11.67 118.99
N GLU A 35 64.38 11.61 118.74
CA GLU A 35 64.94 11.18 117.45
C GLU A 35 64.60 9.72 117.14
N LEU A 36 64.74 8.84 118.13
CA LEU A 36 64.35 7.43 117.99
C LEU A 36 62.83 7.27 117.78
N LEU A 37 62.02 8.07 118.47
CA LEU A 37 60.57 8.11 118.28
C LEU A 37 60.19 8.62 116.88
N ALA A 38 60.92 9.58 116.34
CA ALA A 38 60.69 10.12 115.00
C ALA A 38 60.92 9.05 113.93
N VAL A 39 61.95 8.21 114.08
CA VAL A 39 62.19 7.07 113.18
C VAL A 39 61.04 6.06 113.25
N LEU A 40 60.57 5.72 114.46
CA LEU A 40 59.40 4.85 114.64
C LEU A 40 58.13 5.45 114.02
N THR A 41 57.91 6.75 114.21
CA THR A 41 56.76 7.48 113.68
C THR A 41 56.79 7.53 112.14
N ALA A 42 57.96 7.80 111.55
CA ALA A 42 58.14 7.79 110.10
C ALA A 42 57.87 6.41 109.48
N ALA A 43 58.16 5.33 110.22
CA ALA A 43 57.81 3.97 109.85
C ALA A 43 56.34 3.60 110.14
N GLY A 44 55.57 4.48 110.79
CA GLY A 44 54.20 4.19 111.24
C GLY A 44 54.10 3.22 112.42
N ILE A 45 55.19 2.99 113.15
CA ILE A 45 55.26 2.07 114.29
C ILE A 45 54.99 2.83 115.59
N GLN A 46 53.99 2.40 116.36
CA GLN A 46 53.73 2.94 117.70
C GLN A 46 54.77 2.41 118.70
N PRO A 47 55.44 3.28 119.49
CA PRO A 47 56.45 2.86 120.45
C PRO A 47 55.90 1.91 121.51
N ASN A 48 56.55 0.76 121.70
CA ASN A 48 56.14 -0.25 122.66
C ASN A 48 57.28 -0.60 123.61
N LYS A 49 57.06 -0.39 124.92
CA LYS A 49 58.07 -0.64 125.97
C LYS A 49 58.48 -2.11 126.08
N ALA A 50 57.63 -3.05 125.66
CA ALA A 50 57.92 -4.49 125.70
C ALA A 50 58.75 -4.99 124.49
N LYS A 51 58.95 -4.16 123.45
CA LYS A 51 59.72 -4.53 122.25
C LYS A 51 61.09 -3.85 122.25
N THR A 52 62.15 -4.64 122.25
CA THR A 52 63.55 -4.15 122.21
C THR A 52 64.12 -4.01 120.80
N ASN A 53 63.40 -4.45 119.76
CA ASN A 53 63.85 -4.46 118.36
C ASN A 53 63.09 -3.48 117.43
N GLN A 54 62.21 -2.65 117.97
CA GLN A 54 61.29 -1.79 117.21
C GLN A 54 61.98 -0.78 116.28
N LEU A 55 63.18 -0.30 116.65
CA LEU A 55 63.96 0.59 115.79
C LEU A 55 64.45 -0.14 114.52
N ALA A 56 64.88 -1.39 114.65
CA ALA A 56 65.30 -2.20 113.51
C ALA A 56 64.11 -2.52 112.59
N ASP A 57 62.93 -2.77 113.17
CA ASP A 57 61.69 -2.97 112.41
C ASP A 57 61.29 -1.67 111.67
N ALA A 58 61.42 -0.50 112.32
CA ALA A 58 61.14 0.80 111.70
C ALA A 58 62.04 1.09 110.49
N ILE A 59 63.34 0.83 110.63
CA ILE A 59 64.31 0.99 109.53
C ILE A 59 63.94 0.08 108.36
N LYS A 60 63.67 -1.21 108.61
CA LYS A 60 63.23 -2.14 107.55
C LYS A 60 61.95 -1.66 106.87
N GLN A 61 60.99 -1.15 107.63
CA GLN A 61 59.71 -0.72 107.09
C GLN A 61 59.84 0.53 106.20
N ILE A 62 60.63 1.52 106.62
CA ILE A 62 60.93 2.73 105.82
C ILE A 62 61.58 2.36 104.48
N PHE A 63 62.52 1.40 104.47
CA PHE A 63 63.15 0.94 103.24
C PHE A 63 62.26 0.00 102.40
N SER A 64 61.30 -0.70 103.02
CA SER A 64 60.33 -1.54 102.30
C SER A 64 59.11 -0.78 101.74
N GLY A 65 58.81 0.41 102.27
CA GLY A 65 57.67 1.25 101.88
C GLY A 65 57.86 2.01 100.56
N ALA A 66 59.05 1.98 99.96
CA ALA A 66 59.32 2.55 98.64
C ALA A 66 58.84 1.62 97.50
N VAL A 67 57.54 1.25 97.51
CA VAL A 67 56.92 0.57 96.37
C VAL A 67 56.58 1.64 95.32
N ILE A 68 57.55 1.95 94.46
CA ILE A 68 57.33 2.86 93.31
C ILE A 68 56.89 2.02 92.10
N ASN A 69 55.82 2.46 91.42
CA ASN A 69 55.40 1.87 90.15
C ASN A 69 56.30 2.33 89.01
N ASN A 70 57.33 1.54 88.70
CA ASN A 70 58.30 1.84 87.64
C ASN A 70 57.95 1.27 86.26
N LEU A 71 56.81 0.57 86.09
CA LEU A 71 56.38 0.04 84.78
C LEU A 71 55.95 1.14 83.80
N THR A 72 55.56 2.30 84.32
CA THR A 72 55.05 3.44 83.53
C THR A 72 55.88 4.70 83.71
N SER A 73 57.04 4.62 84.37
CA SER A 73 57.95 5.75 84.58
C SER A 73 59.17 5.62 83.68
N ASP A 74 59.77 6.74 83.31
CA ASP A 74 61.00 6.79 82.49
C ASP A 74 62.30 6.58 83.31
N ASP A 75 62.18 6.32 84.62
CA ASP A 75 63.31 6.09 85.53
C ASP A 75 64.11 4.83 85.15
N THR A 76 65.36 4.99 84.71
CA THR A 76 66.24 3.87 84.29
C THR A 76 66.97 3.17 85.44
N ASP A 77 67.00 3.79 86.63
CA ASP A 77 67.95 3.42 87.68
C ASP A 77 67.28 2.79 88.93
N LYS A 78 65.97 2.53 88.88
CA LYS A 78 65.24 1.89 89.98
C LYS A 78 64.78 0.48 89.59
N ALA A 79 65.00 -0.48 90.49
CA ALA A 79 64.61 -1.87 90.26
C ALA A 79 63.08 -2.06 90.34
N LEU A 80 62.54 -2.94 89.49
CA LEU A 80 61.14 -3.38 89.58
C LEU A 80 60.91 -4.17 90.87
N SER A 81 59.77 -3.95 91.52
CA SER A 81 59.33 -4.86 92.59
C SER A 81 59.09 -6.27 92.04
N ALA A 82 59.23 -7.31 92.88
CA ALA A 82 59.03 -8.69 92.46
C ALA A 82 57.63 -8.94 91.85
N ALA A 83 56.59 -8.29 92.39
CA ALA A 83 55.23 -8.37 91.85
C ALA A 83 55.12 -7.75 90.45
N MET A 84 55.82 -6.65 90.20
CA MET A 84 55.85 -5.98 88.90
C MET A 84 56.68 -6.73 87.86
N GLY A 85 57.80 -7.33 88.28
CA GLY A 85 58.59 -8.22 87.42
C GLY A 85 57.79 -9.44 86.95
N LYS A 86 56.97 -10.01 87.84
CA LYS A 86 56.05 -11.11 87.48
C LYS A 86 55.00 -10.66 86.47
N LYS A 87 54.33 -9.54 86.71
CA LYS A 87 53.29 -9.01 85.80
C LYS A 87 53.83 -8.68 84.41
N LEU A 88 55.02 -8.05 84.33
CA LEU A 88 55.69 -7.82 83.04
C LEU A 88 55.97 -9.13 82.32
N ASN A 89 56.38 -10.18 83.03
CA ASN A 89 56.66 -11.47 82.41
C ASN A 89 55.39 -12.18 81.91
N GLU A 90 54.24 -11.94 82.53
CA GLU A 90 52.95 -12.55 82.17
C GLU A 90 52.22 -11.79 81.05
N GLU A 91 52.35 -10.46 80.97
CA GLU A 91 51.57 -9.63 80.04
C GLU A 91 52.36 -9.07 78.85
N LYS A 92 53.69 -9.24 78.80
CA LYS A 92 54.50 -8.77 77.67
C LYS A 92 54.21 -9.59 76.40
N VAL A 93 54.07 -8.87 75.29
CA VAL A 93 54.20 -9.41 73.95
C VAL A 93 55.71 -9.59 73.68
N SER A 94 56.12 -10.75 73.18
CA SER A 94 57.51 -11.03 72.80
C SER A 94 57.95 -10.15 71.61
N LYS A 95 59.25 -9.95 71.46
CA LYS A 95 59.83 -9.27 70.27
C LYS A 95 60.27 -10.28 69.20
N THR A 96 60.16 -11.57 69.50
CA THR A 96 60.61 -12.66 68.65
C THR A 96 59.71 -13.89 68.82
N GLY A 97 59.37 -14.55 67.70
CA GLY A 97 58.50 -15.74 67.69
C GLY A 97 57.08 -15.44 67.21
N ASP A 98 56.30 -16.50 67.01
CA ASP A 98 54.86 -16.40 66.74
C ASP A 98 54.12 -16.18 68.06
N GLU A 99 53.13 -15.30 68.05
CA GLU A 99 52.34 -14.98 69.25
C GLU A 99 50.85 -15.15 69.03
N GLU A 100 50.22 -15.76 70.03
CA GLU A 100 48.79 -15.90 70.10
C GLU A 100 48.22 -14.83 71.04
N ILE A 101 47.36 -13.96 70.50
CA ILE A 101 46.62 -12.99 71.31
C ILE A 101 45.32 -13.65 71.75
N GLY A 102 45.25 -14.06 73.01
CA GLY A 102 44.07 -14.71 73.58
C GLY A 102 42.89 -13.74 73.82
N GLY A 103 41.67 -14.23 73.57
CA GLY A 103 40.41 -13.53 73.86
C GLY A 103 40.00 -12.47 72.83
N ALA A 104 38.83 -11.85 73.03
CA ALA A 104 38.38 -10.74 72.18
C ALA A 104 39.15 -9.45 72.54
N LYS A 105 39.90 -8.92 71.57
CA LYS A 105 40.63 -7.65 71.70
C LYS A 105 40.13 -6.67 70.64
N THR A 106 39.95 -5.41 71.04
CA THR A 106 39.64 -4.30 70.14
C THR A 106 40.89 -3.43 70.00
N PHE A 107 41.38 -3.26 68.78
CA PHE A 107 42.48 -2.36 68.47
C PHE A 107 41.90 -1.04 67.95
N THR A 108 42.25 0.08 68.58
CA THR A 108 41.82 1.42 68.15
C THR A 108 42.71 2.01 67.05
N SER A 109 43.81 1.33 66.71
CA SER A 109 44.77 1.68 65.66
C SER A 109 45.01 0.48 64.75
N LEU A 110 45.55 0.72 63.55
CA LEU A 110 45.82 -0.34 62.58
C LEU A 110 46.79 -1.38 63.17
N LEU A 111 46.38 -2.64 63.14
CA LEU A 111 47.25 -3.77 63.46
C LEU A 111 48.12 -4.05 62.23
N THR A 112 49.39 -3.65 62.27
CA THR A 112 50.37 -3.98 61.24
C THR A 112 51.06 -5.30 61.59
N ALA A 113 50.79 -6.35 60.83
CA ALA A 113 51.42 -7.66 60.97
C ALA A 113 52.36 -7.94 59.80
N GLY A 114 53.66 -8.05 60.05
CA GLY A 114 54.68 -8.39 59.03
C GLY A 114 55.99 -7.62 59.17
N ARG A 115 56.97 -7.95 58.31
CA ARG A 115 58.26 -7.26 58.16
C ARG A 115 58.41 -6.83 56.71
N ALA A 116 59.10 -5.72 56.44
CA ALA A 116 59.45 -5.34 55.07
C ALA A 116 60.20 -6.49 54.37
N GLU A 117 59.96 -6.72 53.09
CA GLU A 117 60.62 -7.74 52.26
C GLU A 117 60.32 -9.22 52.63
N HIS A 118 59.45 -9.48 53.61
CA HIS A 118 58.95 -10.82 53.94
C HIS A 118 57.43 -10.94 53.78
N TRP A 119 56.94 -12.14 53.46
CA TRP A 119 55.51 -12.41 53.35
C TRP A 119 54.78 -12.06 54.65
N GLY A 120 53.95 -11.01 54.59
CA GLY A 120 53.06 -10.64 55.67
C GLY A 120 51.93 -11.66 55.72
N LYS A 121 51.79 -12.35 56.85
CA LYS A 121 50.86 -13.48 56.99
C LYS A 121 50.06 -13.34 58.28
N ILE A 122 48.73 -13.39 58.16
CA ILE A 122 47.82 -13.49 59.29
C ILE A 122 47.24 -14.90 59.30
N ARG A 123 47.36 -15.60 60.42
CA ARG A 123 46.79 -16.94 60.65
C ARG A 123 45.55 -16.83 61.52
N MET A 124 44.44 -17.41 61.07
CA MET A 124 43.17 -17.45 61.79
C MET A 124 42.79 -18.92 62.03
N PRO A 125 42.90 -19.43 63.27
CA PRO A 125 42.53 -20.81 63.57
C PRO A 125 41.02 -21.03 63.44
N VAL A 126 40.63 -22.26 63.05
CA VAL A 126 39.24 -22.69 62.99
C VAL A 126 39.00 -23.74 64.07
N GLN A 127 37.90 -23.57 64.81
CA GLN A 127 37.49 -24.54 65.83
C GLN A 127 37.15 -25.88 65.14
N GLY A 128 37.84 -26.96 65.54
CA GLY A 128 37.71 -28.28 64.90
C GLY A 128 38.86 -28.66 63.96
N GLY A 129 39.88 -27.80 63.80
CA GLY A 129 41.13 -28.10 63.08
C GLY A 129 41.32 -27.25 61.83
N GLY A 130 42.58 -26.99 61.46
CA GLY A 130 42.96 -26.16 60.32
C GLY A 130 42.96 -24.65 60.60
N HIS A 131 43.43 -23.88 59.60
CA HIS A 131 43.62 -22.43 59.71
C HIS A 131 43.39 -21.73 58.37
N TRP A 132 42.84 -20.52 58.42
CA TRP A 132 42.89 -19.57 57.31
C TRP A 132 44.16 -18.74 57.36
N PHE A 133 44.72 -18.49 56.19
CA PHE A 133 45.81 -17.56 55.99
C PHE A 133 45.39 -16.45 55.05
N ILE A 134 45.73 -15.22 55.43
CA ILE A 134 45.77 -14.07 54.52
C ILE A 134 47.24 -13.71 54.36
N GLU A 135 47.73 -13.84 53.14
CA GLU A 135 49.12 -13.68 52.78
C GLU A 135 49.25 -12.56 51.74
N ALA A 136 50.13 -11.58 52.00
CA ALA A 136 50.48 -10.53 51.06
C ALA A 136 51.96 -10.64 50.69
N ASN A 137 52.26 -10.66 49.40
CA ASN A 137 53.63 -10.69 48.92
C ASN A 137 54.28 -9.30 49.11
N PRO A 138 55.44 -9.20 49.79
CA PRO A 138 56.13 -7.94 50.06
C PRO A 138 56.89 -7.38 48.84
N GLN A 139 57.21 -8.20 47.84
CA GLN A 139 57.99 -7.73 46.69
C GLN A 139 57.07 -7.22 45.59
N SER A 140 57.04 -5.89 45.44
CA SER A 140 56.51 -5.18 44.28
C SER A 140 57.44 -5.28 43.07
N ASN A 141 58.08 -6.43 42.81
CA ASN A 141 58.97 -6.64 41.66
C ASN A 141 58.22 -6.65 40.31
N PHE A 142 57.11 -5.93 40.22
CA PHE A 142 56.27 -5.88 39.08
C PHE A 142 56.07 -4.42 38.67
N THR A 143 56.36 -4.14 37.41
CA THR A 143 56.24 -2.85 36.73
C THR A 143 54.86 -2.22 36.98
N ALA A 144 54.78 -0.88 36.91
CA ALA A 144 53.54 -0.12 37.06
C ALA A 144 52.40 -0.78 36.25
N GLY A 145 51.31 -1.18 36.94
CA GLY A 145 50.19 -1.93 36.35
C GLY A 145 49.98 -3.36 36.87
N SER A 146 50.77 -3.80 37.84
CA SER A 146 50.72 -5.19 38.32
C SER A 146 49.80 -5.35 39.53
N THR A 147 48.91 -6.34 39.47
CA THR A 147 47.86 -6.59 40.47
C THR A 147 48.44 -7.06 41.79
N LEU A 148 48.05 -6.40 42.89
CA LEU A 148 48.28 -6.85 44.26
C LEU A 148 47.81 -8.31 44.42
N LYS A 149 48.72 -9.24 44.72
CA LYS A 149 48.34 -10.64 44.97
C LYS A 149 48.07 -10.82 46.46
N ILE A 150 46.79 -10.78 46.82
CA ILE A 150 46.30 -11.27 48.11
C ILE A 150 45.99 -12.76 47.94
N ASN A 151 46.70 -13.60 48.69
CA ASN A 151 46.39 -15.03 48.75
C ASN A 151 45.54 -15.31 50.00
N ILE A 152 44.38 -15.94 49.80
CA ILE A 152 43.55 -16.46 50.88
C ILE A 152 43.46 -17.97 50.74
N LYS A 153 44.01 -18.70 51.71
CA LYS A 153 44.03 -20.17 51.72
C LYS A 153 43.62 -20.72 53.08
N TYR A 154 42.97 -21.87 53.06
CA TYR A 154 42.68 -22.71 54.22
C TYR A 154 43.62 -23.90 54.21
N GLU A 155 44.30 -24.17 55.31
CA GLU A 155 45.18 -25.33 55.46
C GLU A 155 44.65 -26.21 56.58
N GLN A 156 44.39 -27.47 56.25
CA GLN A 156 43.96 -28.48 57.22
C GLN A 156 45.13 -28.96 58.06
N THR A 157 44.86 -29.46 59.26
CA THR A 157 45.88 -30.07 60.14
C THR A 157 46.65 -31.23 59.48
N SER A 158 46.04 -31.88 58.48
CA SER A 158 46.65 -32.93 57.65
C SER A 158 47.66 -32.43 56.61
N GLY A 159 47.87 -31.11 56.50
CA GLY A 159 48.71 -30.47 55.47
C GLY A 159 48.00 -30.25 54.13
N GLN A 160 46.72 -30.63 53.99
CA GLN A 160 45.93 -30.32 52.79
C GLN A 160 45.56 -28.83 52.73
N VAL A 161 45.93 -28.17 51.64
CA VAL A 161 45.58 -26.77 51.38
C VAL A 161 44.36 -26.69 50.46
N ARG A 162 43.40 -25.83 50.80
CA ARG A 162 42.29 -25.40 49.96
C ARG A 162 42.38 -23.90 49.74
N TYR A 163 42.39 -23.45 48.51
CA TYR A 163 42.31 -22.02 48.21
C TYR A 163 40.85 -21.59 48.12
N ILE A 164 40.56 -20.30 48.28
CA ILE A 164 39.29 -19.77 47.77
C ILE A 164 39.33 -19.92 46.25
N HIS A 165 38.63 -20.94 45.76
CA HIS A 165 38.47 -21.19 44.35
C HIS A 165 37.24 -20.42 43.86
N PHE A 166 37.44 -19.47 42.97
CA PHE A 166 36.35 -18.97 42.12
C PHE A 166 36.14 -19.99 41.00
N PRO A 167 34.91 -20.36 40.63
CA PRO A 167 34.66 -21.39 39.62
C PRO A 167 35.45 -21.14 38.33
N GLU A 168 36.16 -22.15 37.83
CA GLU A 168 36.74 -22.11 36.49
C GLU A 168 35.63 -22.03 35.44
N LEU A 169 35.62 -20.96 34.65
CA LEU A 169 34.87 -20.89 33.39
C LEU A 169 35.84 -21.18 32.23
N GLY A 170 36.07 -22.46 31.96
CA GLY A 170 36.75 -22.94 30.76
C GLY A 170 38.28 -22.81 30.72
N ASN A 171 38.88 -23.35 29.65
CA ASN A 171 40.31 -23.72 29.51
C ASN A 171 41.32 -22.55 29.43
N ILE A 172 40.96 -21.33 29.84
CA ILE A 172 41.86 -20.17 29.78
C ILE A 172 41.88 -19.45 31.13
N ASN A 173 42.74 -19.92 32.02
CA ASN A 173 43.18 -19.31 33.27
C ASN A 173 43.25 -17.77 33.20
N ARG A 174 42.16 -17.07 33.55
CA ARG A 174 42.14 -15.63 33.78
C ARG A 174 41.46 -15.31 35.11
N THR A 175 42.27 -14.85 36.07
CA THR A 175 41.82 -14.26 37.34
C THR A 175 41.48 -12.78 37.10
N VAL A 176 40.19 -12.41 37.20
CA VAL A 176 39.46 -11.45 38.08
C VAL A 176 38.26 -10.85 37.32
N ALA A 177 37.05 -11.35 37.59
CA ALA A 177 35.84 -11.14 36.77
C ALA A 177 34.62 -10.74 37.61
N TYR A 178 34.32 -9.45 37.69
CA TYR A 178 32.93 -9.01 37.91
C TYR A 178 32.53 -7.96 36.88
N GLN A 179 33.28 -6.86 36.73
CA GLN A 179 32.92 -5.83 35.74
C GLN A 179 33.07 -6.29 34.29
N ASP A 180 34.10 -7.08 33.96
CA ASP A 180 34.33 -7.57 32.59
C ASP A 180 33.35 -8.68 32.21
N TRP A 181 33.00 -9.55 33.18
CA TRP A 181 31.92 -10.54 33.01
C TRP A 181 30.56 -9.87 32.86
N VAL A 182 30.19 -8.91 33.73
CA VAL A 182 28.94 -8.15 33.61
C VAL A 182 28.85 -7.43 32.26
N ARG A 183 29.95 -6.81 31.79
CA ARG A 183 29.98 -6.16 30.47
C ARG A 183 29.84 -7.17 29.34
N THR A 184 30.43 -8.35 29.46
CA THR A 184 30.32 -9.43 28.47
C THR A 184 28.89 -9.99 28.42
N GLU A 185 28.28 -10.29 29.56
CA GLU A 185 26.88 -10.76 29.62
C GLU A 185 25.90 -9.71 29.10
N ILE A 186 26.10 -8.41 29.41
CA ILE A 186 25.31 -7.31 28.83
C ILE A 186 25.48 -7.26 27.32
N ASN A 187 26.72 -7.37 26.82
CA ASN A 187 26.99 -7.34 25.38
C ASN A 187 26.42 -8.57 24.67
N SER A 188 26.49 -9.76 25.27
CA SER A 188 25.90 -10.99 24.74
C SER A 188 24.37 -10.97 24.79
N ALA A 189 23.77 -10.37 25.82
CA ALA A 189 22.32 -10.20 25.89
C ALA A 189 21.79 -9.14 24.90
N THR A 190 22.64 -8.19 24.49
CA THR A 190 22.25 -7.08 23.60
C THR A 190 22.72 -7.24 22.15
N SER A 191 23.60 -8.19 21.84
CA SER A 191 24.12 -8.37 20.47
C SER A 191 23.05 -8.74 19.45
N ASP A 192 21.98 -9.42 19.88
CA ASP A 192 20.83 -9.79 19.06
C ASP A 192 19.61 -8.88 19.26
N ALA A 193 19.72 -7.89 20.15
CA ALA A 193 18.62 -6.98 20.45
C ALA A 193 18.47 -5.96 19.31
N VAL A 194 17.22 -5.81 18.84
CA VAL A 194 16.81 -4.77 17.90
C VAL A 194 16.80 -3.44 18.66
N LYS A 195 17.58 -2.45 18.20
CA LYS A 195 17.57 -1.09 18.76
C LYS A 195 16.14 -0.51 18.71
N THR A 196 15.76 0.20 19.76
CA THR A 196 14.47 0.90 19.86
C THR A 196 14.49 2.29 19.22
N ALA A 197 15.67 2.79 18.86
CA ALA A 197 15.87 4.07 18.19
C ALA A 197 17.11 4.03 17.29
N GLY A 198 17.08 4.84 16.24
CA GLY A 198 18.14 4.96 15.25
C GLY A 198 18.23 3.78 14.28
N ASP A 199 19.11 3.93 13.29
CA ASP A 199 19.27 2.96 12.23
C ASP A 199 20.07 1.74 12.70
N GLN A 200 19.71 0.58 12.15
CA GLN A 200 20.39 -0.68 12.38
C GLN A 200 20.27 -1.60 11.18
N THR A 201 21.32 -2.38 10.96
CA THR A 201 21.29 -3.52 10.05
C THR A 201 20.92 -4.76 10.86
N ILE A 202 19.87 -5.45 10.44
CA ILE A 202 19.42 -6.68 11.07
C ILE A 202 19.68 -7.83 10.09
N ASN A 203 20.62 -8.72 10.44
CA ASN A 203 21.04 -9.83 9.57
C ASN A 203 20.15 -11.08 9.74
N GLY A 204 20.10 -11.90 8.69
CA GLY A 204 19.38 -13.18 8.67
C GLY A 204 17.86 -13.05 8.52
N LYS A 205 17.16 -14.19 8.47
CA LYS A 205 15.69 -14.23 8.41
C LYS A 205 15.09 -13.79 9.75
N LYS A 206 14.07 -12.93 9.70
CA LYS A 206 13.28 -12.53 10.88
C LYS A 206 11.82 -12.94 10.71
N THR A 207 11.22 -13.33 11.82
CA THR A 207 9.80 -13.73 11.90
C THR A 207 9.18 -12.94 13.06
N PHE A 208 8.12 -12.18 12.77
CA PHE A 208 7.34 -11.48 13.79
C PHE A 208 6.14 -12.34 14.17
N ALA A 209 5.95 -12.60 15.47
CA ALA A 209 4.82 -13.40 15.97
C ALA A 209 3.47 -12.64 15.92
N ALA A 210 3.53 -11.32 15.72
CA ALA A 210 2.39 -10.42 15.60
C ALA A 210 2.55 -9.54 14.35
N VAL A 211 1.53 -8.73 14.05
CA VAL A 211 1.58 -7.74 12.96
C VAL A 211 2.73 -6.76 13.20
N ALA A 212 3.57 -6.56 12.19
CA ALA A 212 4.59 -5.53 12.18
C ALA A 212 4.00 -4.24 11.59
N ASP A 213 4.06 -3.14 12.34
CA ASP A 213 3.58 -1.83 11.92
C ASP A 213 4.74 -0.99 11.35
N PHE A 214 4.55 -0.48 10.14
CA PHE A 214 5.49 0.38 9.43
C PHE A 214 4.83 1.73 9.14
N SER A 215 4.90 2.64 10.12
CA SER A 215 4.22 3.95 10.09
C SER A 215 4.65 4.90 8.95
N ARG A 216 5.76 4.61 8.28
CA ARG A 216 6.26 5.36 7.10
C ARG A 216 6.37 4.50 5.83
N GLY A 217 5.79 3.29 5.85
CA GLY A 217 5.90 2.31 4.78
C GLY A 217 7.12 1.40 4.88
N LEU A 218 7.21 0.47 3.94
CA LEU A 218 8.29 -0.50 3.78
C LEU A 218 9.00 -0.23 2.45
N ARG A 219 10.33 -0.16 2.47
CA ARG A 219 11.16 -0.10 1.27
C ARG A 219 11.94 -1.39 1.11
N VAL A 220 11.92 -1.94 -0.10
CA VAL A 220 12.69 -3.13 -0.48
C VAL A 220 13.69 -2.70 -1.56
N SER A 221 14.99 -2.77 -1.26
CA SER A 221 16.08 -2.43 -2.20
C SER A 221 16.95 -3.66 -2.49
N GLY A 222 17.46 -3.75 -3.71
CA GLY A 222 18.48 -4.73 -4.11
C GLY A 222 19.92 -4.34 -3.73
N GLY A 223 20.11 -3.32 -2.89
CA GLY A 223 21.44 -2.83 -2.46
C GLY A 223 21.94 -1.59 -3.21
N ASN A 224 21.15 -1.05 -4.13
CA ASN A 224 21.39 0.26 -4.73
C ASN A 224 20.36 1.26 -4.18
N GLU A 225 20.83 2.42 -3.75
CA GLU A 225 20.01 3.48 -3.14
C GLU A 225 18.92 4.02 -4.07
N ASP A 226 19.10 3.89 -5.39
CA ASP A 226 18.17 4.38 -6.41
C ASP A 226 17.13 3.32 -6.83
N TYR A 227 17.41 2.03 -6.63
CA TYR A 227 16.56 0.92 -7.06
C TYR A 227 15.89 0.24 -5.86
N TRP A 228 14.69 0.73 -5.54
CA TRP A 228 13.86 0.16 -4.48
C TRP A 228 12.39 0.14 -4.90
N ALA A 229 11.58 -0.67 -4.21
CA ALA A 229 10.13 -0.63 -4.31
C ALA A 229 9.57 -0.10 -2.98
N GLU A 230 8.63 0.83 -3.05
CA GLU A 230 7.89 1.31 -1.88
C GLU A 230 6.57 0.56 -1.75
N LEU A 231 6.29 0.12 -0.52
CA LEU A 231 4.94 -0.13 -0.03
C LEU A 231 4.61 0.99 0.96
N GLY A 232 3.71 1.88 0.58
CA GLY A 232 3.43 3.09 1.36
C GLY A 232 1.95 3.39 1.46
N TYR A 233 1.64 4.39 2.26
CA TYR A 233 0.33 5.01 2.31
C TYR A 233 0.48 6.53 2.18
N ALA A 234 -0.47 7.14 1.48
CA ALA A 234 -0.74 8.57 1.48
C ALA A 234 -2.17 8.75 1.99
N ALA A 235 -2.55 9.98 2.37
CA ALA A 235 -3.78 10.32 3.10
C ALA A 235 -5.03 9.44 2.84
N SER A 236 -5.31 9.08 1.58
CA SER A 236 -6.46 8.25 1.18
C SER A 236 -6.11 7.08 0.26
N THR A 237 -4.85 6.67 0.20
CA THR A 237 -4.35 5.73 -0.82
C THR A 237 -3.24 4.86 -0.27
N ILE A 238 -3.38 3.55 -0.41
CA ILE A 238 -2.29 2.58 -0.23
C ILE A 238 -1.64 2.36 -1.60
N TYR A 239 -0.31 2.34 -1.68
CA TYR A 239 0.36 2.24 -2.97
C TYR A 239 1.62 1.38 -2.98
N LEU A 240 1.88 0.81 -4.16
CA LEU A 240 3.16 0.27 -4.59
C LEU A 240 3.80 1.29 -5.53
N LYS A 241 4.98 1.82 -5.21
CA LYS A 241 5.68 2.82 -6.04
C LYS A 241 7.01 2.30 -6.56
N ASN A 242 7.24 2.51 -7.86
CA ASN A 242 8.56 2.42 -8.46
C ASN A 242 9.16 3.85 -8.49
N PRO A 243 10.22 4.14 -7.73
CA PRO A 243 10.82 5.46 -7.60
C PRO A 243 11.53 5.92 -8.88
N VAL A 244 12.10 4.99 -9.65
CA VAL A 244 12.83 5.29 -10.89
C VAL A 244 11.90 5.81 -11.97
N SER A 245 10.79 5.10 -12.21
CA SER A 245 9.78 5.51 -13.18
C SER A 245 8.76 6.51 -12.63
N ASN A 246 8.79 6.74 -11.31
CA ASN A 246 7.78 7.46 -10.54
C ASN A 246 6.33 6.94 -10.75
N LYS A 247 6.17 5.69 -11.19
CA LYS A 247 4.87 5.06 -11.41
C LYS A 247 4.40 4.35 -10.16
N SER A 248 3.09 4.38 -9.92
CA SER A 248 2.48 3.69 -8.78
C SER A 248 1.22 2.92 -9.15
N LEU A 249 1.05 1.77 -8.52
CA LEU A 249 -0.22 1.06 -8.41
C LEU A 249 -0.83 1.44 -7.06
N GLN A 250 -2.09 1.88 -7.07
CA GLN A 250 -2.75 2.53 -5.95
C GLN A 250 -4.08 1.84 -5.66
N LEU A 251 -4.37 1.58 -4.39
CA LEU A 251 -5.69 1.25 -3.89
C LEU A 251 -6.20 2.46 -3.10
N ASN A 252 -7.29 3.06 -3.57
CA ASN A 252 -7.87 4.24 -2.94
C ASN A 252 -9.01 3.86 -1.99
N ASN A 253 -9.31 4.76 -1.05
CA ASN A 253 -10.41 4.57 -0.08
C ASN A 253 -11.79 4.44 -0.73
N ASP A 254 -11.98 4.92 -1.96
CA ASP A 254 -13.21 4.72 -2.75
C ASP A 254 -13.33 3.31 -3.35
N GLY A 255 -12.35 2.42 -3.08
CA GLY A 255 -12.29 1.05 -3.59
C GLY A 255 -11.69 0.94 -4.99
N SER A 256 -11.34 2.06 -5.66
CA SER A 256 -10.74 2.03 -6.98
C SER A 256 -9.27 1.61 -6.94
N ILE A 257 -8.89 0.79 -7.91
CA ILE A 257 -7.48 0.48 -8.20
C ILE A 257 -7.03 1.40 -9.33
N LYS A 258 -5.90 2.08 -9.16
CA LYS A 258 -5.34 2.99 -10.16
C LYS A 258 -3.91 2.65 -10.50
N TYR A 259 -3.52 2.81 -11.75
CA TYR A 259 -2.13 2.79 -12.18
C TYR A 259 -1.78 4.13 -12.81
N GLN A 260 -0.76 4.81 -12.28
CA GLN A 260 -0.39 6.17 -12.70
C GLN A 260 -1.54 7.20 -12.60
N GLY A 261 -2.51 6.97 -11.72
CA GLY A 261 -3.70 7.82 -11.56
C GLY A 261 -4.89 7.41 -12.43
N ASP A 262 -4.69 6.54 -13.42
CA ASP A 262 -5.77 6.01 -14.26
C ASP A 262 -6.44 4.82 -13.59
N LYS A 263 -7.77 4.78 -13.60
CA LYS A 263 -8.54 3.64 -13.06
C LYS A 263 -8.26 2.38 -13.86
N ILE A 264 -7.85 1.31 -13.17
CA ILE A 264 -7.84 -0.03 -13.73
C ILE A 264 -9.26 -0.56 -13.72
N MET A 265 -9.76 -0.88 -14.91
CA MET A 265 -11.13 -1.35 -15.09
C MET A 265 -11.26 -2.81 -14.68
N LEU A 266 -12.23 -3.10 -13.81
CA LEU A 266 -12.51 -4.43 -13.30
C LEU A 266 -13.57 -5.13 -14.16
N ALA A 267 -13.73 -6.44 -13.96
CA ALA A 267 -14.81 -7.18 -14.63
C ALA A 267 -16.21 -6.61 -14.31
N SER A 268 -16.40 -6.06 -13.11
CA SER A 268 -17.62 -5.37 -12.66
C SER A 268 -17.86 -4.03 -13.37
N ASP A 269 -16.85 -3.46 -14.02
CA ASP A 269 -16.98 -2.25 -14.83
C ASP A 269 -17.45 -2.56 -16.26
N LYS A 270 -17.60 -3.84 -16.63
CA LYS A 270 -18.20 -4.24 -17.91
C LYS A 270 -19.70 -3.99 -17.90
N THR A 271 -20.23 -3.56 -19.03
CA THR A 271 -21.66 -3.28 -19.21
C THR A 271 -22.18 -3.89 -20.51
N ASP A 272 -23.40 -4.43 -20.46
CA ASP A 272 -24.11 -4.95 -21.64
C ASP A 272 -24.82 -3.84 -22.44
N ALA A 273 -24.62 -2.58 -22.06
CA ALA A 273 -25.04 -1.40 -22.81
C ALA A 273 -23.83 -0.63 -23.33
N VAL A 274 -23.94 -0.06 -24.54
CA VAL A 274 -23.00 0.97 -25.01
C VAL A 274 -23.42 2.29 -24.35
N ASN A 275 -22.75 2.67 -23.28
CA ASN A 275 -22.99 3.94 -22.59
C ASN A 275 -21.89 4.94 -22.98
N LEU A 276 -22.28 6.04 -23.63
CA LEU A 276 -21.36 7.10 -24.02
C LEU A 276 -21.21 8.18 -22.93
N ASP A 277 -22.09 8.17 -21.93
CA ASP A 277 -22.15 9.18 -20.87
C ASP A 277 -21.40 8.75 -19.60
N ASP A 278 -20.94 7.49 -19.52
CA ASP A 278 -20.17 6.97 -18.39
C ASP A 278 -18.85 6.36 -18.86
N SER A 279 -17.76 7.11 -18.70
CA SER A 279 -16.40 6.68 -19.01
C SER A 279 -15.85 5.63 -18.03
N ASN A 280 -16.56 5.35 -16.92
CA ASN A 280 -16.20 4.32 -15.95
C ASN A 280 -16.80 2.96 -16.28
N LYS A 281 -17.32 2.76 -17.49
CA LYS A 281 -17.87 1.49 -17.97
C LYS A 281 -17.31 1.10 -19.34
N ILE A 282 -17.01 -0.19 -19.52
CA ILE A 282 -16.58 -0.75 -20.81
C ILE A 282 -17.72 -1.57 -21.41
N ALA A 283 -18.10 -1.28 -22.66
CA ALA A 283 -19.08 -2.07 -23.40
C ALA A 283 -18.57 -3.50 -23.64
N THR A 284 -19.40 -4.50 -23.34
CA THR A 284 -19.09 -5.91 -23.66
C THR A 284 -19.18 -6.14 -25.17
N ALA A 285 -18.53 -7.21 -25.66
CA ALA A 285 -18.69 -7.64 -27.05
C ALA A 285 -20.16 -7.91 -27.41
N LYS A 286 -20.97 -8.37 -26.45
CA LYS A 286 -22.41 -8.54 -26.59
C LYS A 286 -23.14 -7.21 -26.79
N ALA A 287 -22.78 -6.18 -26.02
CA ALA A 287 -23.32 -4.83 -26.18
C ALA A 287 -23.03 -4.28 -27.59
N VAL A 288 -21.78 -4.41 -28.04
CA VAL A 288 -21.34 -3.98 -29.37
C VAL A 288 -22.07 -4.77 -30.46
N LYS A 289 -22.19 -6.10 -30.32
CA LYS A 289 -22.94 -6.92 -31.27
C LYS A 289 -24.41 -6.50 -31.34
N THR A 290 -25.04 -6.27 -30.19
CA THR A 290 -26.45 -5.85 -30.14
C THR A 290 -26.67 -4.52 -30.86
N LEU A 291 -25.74 -3.57 -30.69
CA LEU A 291 -25.77 -2.32 -31.44
C LEU A 291 -25.61 -2.56 -32.94
N ASN A 292 -24.65 -3.40 -33.34
CA ASN A 292 -24.43 -3.73 -34.75
C ASN A 292 -25.67 -4.38 -35.38
N ASP A 293 -26.27 -5.36 -34.70
CA ASP A 293 -27.49 -6.02 -35.15
C ASP A 293 -28.65 -5.01 -35.30
N LYS A 294 -28.78 -4.04 -34.39
CA LYS A 294 -29.80 -2.98 -34.49
C LYS A 294 -29.56 -2.07 -35.69
N ILE A 295 -28.30 -1.72 -35.97
CA ILE A 295 -27.93 -0.89 -37.13
C ILE A 295 -28.22 -1.65 -38.43
N ASP A 296 -27.84 -2.92 -38.50
CA ASP A 296 -28.07 -3.77 -39.68
C ASP A 296 -29.58 -3.96 -39.95
N ASN A 297 -30.39 -4.10 -38.90
CA ASN A 297 -31.84 -4.23 -39.03
C ASN A 297 -32.58 -2.91 -39.29
N ALA A 298 -31.94 -1.74 -39.09
CA ALA A 298 -32.59 -0.45 -39.30
C ALA A 298 -32.93 -0.20 -40.77
N VAL A 299 -32.06 -0.65 -41.68
CA VAL A 299 -32.30 -0.65 -43.13
C VAL A 299 -31.78 -1.97 -43.71
N PRO A 300 -32.65 -3.00 -43.82
CA PRO A 300 -32.24 -4.30 -44.33
C PRO A 300 -31.70 -4.22 -45.76
N SER A 301 -30.71 -5.06 -46.06
CA SER A 301 -30.20 -5.23 -47.42
C SER A 301 -31.33 -5.61 -48.38
N GLY A 302 -31.29 -5.07 -49.60
CA GLY A 302 -32.39 -5.19 -50.58
C GLY A 302 -33.43 -4.08 -50.52
N THR A 303 -33.42 -3.23 -49.49
CA THR A 303 -34.27 -2.03 -49.44
C THR A 303 -33.96 -1.10 -50.60
N VAL A 304 -35.00 -0.65 -51.31
CA VAL A 304 -34.89 0.37 -52.35
C VAL A 304 -35.28 1.73 -51.78
N ALA A 305 -34.44 2.74 -52.01
CA ALA A 305 -34.71 4.12 -51.63
C ALA A 305 -34.30 5.10 -52.73
N TYR A 306 -34.86 6.30 -52.70
CA TYR A 306 -34.64 7.34 -53.69
C TYR A 306 -33.82 8.47 -53.09
N PHE A 307 -32.75 8.86 -53.78
CA PHE A 307 -31.82 9.89 -53.34
C PHE A 307 -31.83 11.08 -54.29
N ALA A 308 -31.79 12.29 -53.74
CA ALA A 308 -31.70 13.53 -54.52
C ALA A 308 -30.27 13.80 -55.05
N GLY A 309 -29.28 13.04 -54.59
CA GLY A 309 -27.88 13.11 -55.06
C GLY A 309 -27.62 12.31 -56.33
N GLN A 310 -26.53 12.64 -57.04
CA GLN A 310 -26.16 11.97 -58.30
C GLN A 310 -25.44 10.62 -58.11
N ASN A 311 -24.90 10.37 -56.92
CA ASN A 311 -24.13 9.17 -56.57
C ASN A 311 -24.78 8.42 -55.42
N PRO A 312 -24.71 7.07 -55.41
CA PRO A 312 -25.20 6.30 -54.29
C PRO A 312 -24.37 6.64 -53.04
N PRO A 313 -25.01 6.88 -51.88
CA PRO A 313 -24.27 7.07 -50.63
C PRO A 313 -23.54 5.78 -50.21
N PRO A 314 -22.56 5.86 -49.28
CA PRO A 314 -21.88 4.68 -48.76
C PRO A 314 -22.87 3.63 -48.24
N GLY A 315 -22.66 2.36 -48.61
CA GLY A 315 -23.56 1.27 -48.25
C GLY A 315 -24.77 1.07 -49.17
N TRP A 316 -24.78 1.74 -50.33
CA TRP A 316 -25.84 1.62 -51.34
C TRP A 316 -25.25 1.42 -52.75
N LEU A 317 -26.00 0.77 -53.63
CA LEU A 317 -25.70 0.64 -55.06
C LEU A 317 -26.80 1.27 -55.90
N LYS A 318 -26.50 1.72 -57.12
CA LYS A 318 -27.52 2.19 -58.06
C LYS A 318 -28.42 1.03 -58.48
N ALA A 319 -29.74 1.22 -58.48
CA ALA A 319 -30.69 0.27 -59.05
C ALA A 319 -30.76 0.47 -60.58
N ASN A 320 -29.68 0.09 -61.27
CA ASN A 320 -29.45 0.33 -62.70
C ASN A 320 -29.26 -0.95 -63.53
N GLY A 321 -29.68 -2.11 -63.03
CA GLY A 321 -29.56 -3.38 -63.75
C GLY A 321 -28.16 -4.02 -63.74
N ALA A 322 -27.17 -3.41 -63.06
CA ALA A 322 -25.81 -3.91 -63.09
C ALA A 322 -25.67 -5.32 -62.50
N ALA A 323 -24.79 -6.13 -63.10
CA ALA A 323 -24.36 -7.41 -62.53
C ALA A 323 -23.31 -7.16 -61.44
N VAL A 324 -23.55 -7.68 -60.23
CA VAL A 324 -22.68 -7.48 -59.07
C VAL A 324 -22.32 -8.81 -58.39
N SER A 325 -21.21 -8.82 -57.66
CA SER A 325 -20.64 -10.04 -57.06
C SER A 325 -21.50 -10.60 -55.92
N ARG A 326 -21.80 -11.90 -55.97
CA ARG A 326 -22.49 -12.64 -54.91
C ARG A 326 -21.67 -12.73 -53.62
N THR A 327 -20.35 -12.75 -53.72
CA THR A 327 -19.46 -12.85 -52.54
C THR A 327 -19.25 -11.50 -51.89
N THR A 328 -19.11 -10.44 -52.69
CA THR A 328 -18.93 -9.07 -52.18
C THR A 328 -20.22 -8.54 -51.55
N TYR A 329 -21.38 -8.87 -52.13
CA TYR A 329 -22.69 -8.41 -51.67
C TYR A 329 -23.58 -9.58 -51.24
N ALA A 330 -23.07 -10.43 -50.34
CA ALA A 330 -23.73 -11.67 -49.92
C ALA A 330 -25.10 -11.43 -49.25
N ALA A 331 -25.22 -10.40 -48.40
CA ALA A 331 -26.48 -10.04 -47.75
C ALA A 331 -27.53 -9.61 -48.78
N LEU A 332 -27.14 -8.79 -49.76
CA LEU A 332 -28.02 -8.37 -50.84
C LEU A 332 -28.44 -9.54 -51.73
N PHE A 333 -27.52 -10.44 -52.06
CA PHE A 333 -27.85 -11.65 -52.80
C PHE A 333 -28.83 -12.55 -52.04
N ALA A 334 -28.65 -12.70 -50.72
CA ALA A 334 -29.60 -13.43 -49.89
C ALA A 334 -30.99 -12.77 -49.87
N ALA A 335 -31.06 -11.44 -49.94
CA ALA A 335 -32.32 -10.68 -49.92
C ALA A 335 -33.10 -10.74 -51.24
N ILE A 336 -32.44 -10.58 -52.39
CA ILE A 336 -33.14 -10.44 -53.69
C ILE A 336 -32.93 -11.60 -54.67
N GLY A 337 -31.94 -12.46 -54.39
CA GLY A 337 -31.58 -13.60 -55.23
C GLY A 337 -31.30 -13.19 -56.68
N THR A 338 -31.91 -13.91 -57.62
CA THR A 338 -31.78 -13.70 -59.06
C THR A 338 -33.04 -13.09 -59.69
N THR A 339 -33.94 -12.51 -58.88
CA THR A 339 -35.23 -11.94 -59.32
C THR A 339 -35.07 -10.97 -60.49
N TYR A 340 -34.01 -10.17 -60.47
CA TYR A 340 -33.72 -9.15 -61.50
C TYR A 340 -32.71 -9.60 -62.56
N GLY A 341 -32.34 -10.88 -62.54
CA GLY A 341 -31.42 -11.48 -63.51
C GLY A 341 -30.35 -12.34 -62.84
N GLN A 342 -29.93 -13.39 -63.55
CA GLN A 342 -28.98 -14.38 -63.03
C GLN A 342 -27.52 -13.93 -63.06
N GLY A 343 -27.21 -12.75 -63.61
CA GLY A 343 -25.85 -12.34 -63.94
C GLY A 343 -25.17 -13.36 -64.88
N ASP A 344 -23.94 -13.72 -64.54
CA ASP A 344 -23.12 -14.78 -65.17
C ASP A 344 -23.53 -16.22 -64.79
N ARG A 345 -24.61 -16.39 -64.02
CA ARG A 345 -25.09 -17.67 -63.46
C ARG A 345 -24.15 -18.37 -62.46
N ARG A 346 -23.03 -17.77 -62.09
CA ARG A 346 -22.02 -18.38 -61.22
C ARG A 346 -21.63 -17.45 -60.07
N THR A 347 -21.04 -16.31 -60.38
CA THR A 347 -20.40 -15.42 -59.39
C THR A 347 -21.15 -14.11 -59.19
N THR A 348 -22.12 -13.79 -60.05
CA THR A 348 -22.85 -12.52 -60.05
C THR A 348 -24.37 -12.70 -60.04
N PHE A 349 -25.08 -11.61 -59.74
CA PHE A 349 -26.53 -11.46 -59.86
C PHE A 349 -26.84 -10.02 -60.29
N ASN A 350 -28.00 -9.78 -60.88
CA ASN A 350 -28.36 -8.45 -61.34
C ASN A 350 -29.13 -7.67 -60.28
N LEU A 351 -28.86 -6.37 -60.21
CA LEU A 351 -29.68 -5.41 -59.48
C LEU A 351 -30.99 -5.11 -60.25
N PRO A 352 -32.03 -4.57 -59.61
CA PRO A 352 -33.16 -3.98 -60.32
C PRO A 352 -32.68 -2.88 -61.27
N ASP A 353 -33.34 -2.71 -62.42
CA ASP A 353 -33.17 -1.53 -63.27
C ASP A 353 -34.44 -0.67 -63.16
N LEU A 354 -34.37 0.38 -62.34
CA LEU A 354 -35.53 1.24 -62.03
C LEU A 354 -35.44 2.60 -62.71
N ARG A 355 -34.53 2.74 -63.69
CA ARG A 355 -34.33 4.01 -64.39
C ARG A 355 -35.52 4.27 -65.33
N GLY A 356 -36.27 5.34 -65.05
CA GLY A 356 -37.43 5.72 -65.86
C GLY A 356 -38.72 4.95 -65.56
N GLU A 357 -38.70 4.08 -64.54
CA GLU A 357 -39.83 3.25 -64.16
C GLU A 357 -40.71 3.93 -63.10
N PHE A 358 -42.02 3.67 -63.15
CA PHE A 358 -42.93 3.96 -62.03
C PHE A 358 -43.10 2.72 -61.17
N ILE A 359 -42.83 2.85 -59.88
CA ILE A 359 -43.03 1.74 -58.96
C ILE A 359 -44.48 1.68 -58.52
N ARG A 360 -45.00 0.45 -58.52
CA ARG A 360 -46.32 0.12 -57.99
C ARG A 360 -46.21 -0.98 -56.94
N GLY A 361 -47.20 -1.06 -56.05
CA GLY A 361 -47.27 -2.13 -55.07
C GLY A 361 -47.48 -3.49 -55.74
N LEU A 362 -46.81 -4.52 -55.24
CA LEU A 362 -47.09 -5.91 -55.60
C LEU A 362 -48.50 -6.28 -55.11
N ASP A 363 -49.30 -6.93 -55.96
CA ASP A 363 -50.66 -7.36 -55.60
C ASP A 363 -50.70 -8.31 -54.41
N ASP A 364 -49.72 -9.22 -54.34
CA ASP A 364 -49.51 -10.20 -53.27
C ASP A 364 -50.78 -10.92 -52.78
N GLY A 365 -51.65 -11.30 -53.73
CA GLY A 365 -52.87 -12.07 -53.46
C GLY A 365 -54.13 -11.24 -53.26
N ARG A 366 -54.08 -9.91 -53.42
CA ARG A 366 -55.26 -9.03 -53.36
C ARG A 366 -56.18 -9.15 -54.59
N ASN A 367 -55.69 -9.73 -55.69
CA ASN A 367 -56.40 -9.97 -56.96
C ASN A 367 -56.88 -8.71 -57.69
N ILE A 368 -56.24 -7.56 -57.48
CA ILE A 368 -56.51 -6.32 -58.23
C ILE A 368 -55.56 -6.18 -59.43
N ASP A 369 -54.28 -6.52 -59.26
CA ASP A 369 -53.25 -6.48 -60.31
C ASP A 369 -52.75 -7.91 -60.63
N ARG A 370 -53.71 -8.77 -61.02
CA ARG A 370 -53.48 -10.20 -61.20
C ARG A 370 -52.46 -10.48 -62.32
N GLY A 371 -51.57 -11.44 -62.08
CA GLY A 371 -50.58 -11.90 -63.05
C GLY A 371 -49.29 -11.09 -63.07
N ARG A 372 -49.10 -10.14 -62.13
CA ARG A 372 -47.83 -9.46 -61.90
C ARG A 372 -47.02 -10.18 -60.84
N ALA A 373 -45.79 -10.55 -61.20
CA ALA A 373 -44.82 -11.12 -60.27
C ALA A 373 -43.91 -10.00 -59.73
N LEU A 374 -43.30 -10.23 -58.56
CA LEU A 374 -42.27 -9.32 -58.03
C LEU A 374 -41.15 -9.14 -59.07
N GLY A 375 -40.81 -7.88 -59.35
CA GLY A 375 -39.79 -7.52 -60.34
C GLY A 375 -40.24 -7.59 -61.81
N SER A 376 -41.51 -7.90 -62.10
CA SER A 376 -42.03 -7.86 -63.47
C SER A 376 -42.30 -6.44 -63.95
N ALA A 377 -41.94 -6.15 -65.21
CA ALA A 377 -42.23 -4.88 -65.87
C ALA A 377 -43.59 -4.91 -66.58
N GLN A 378 -44.21 -3.74 -66.71
CA GLN A 378 -45.46 -3.57 -67.44
C GLN A 378 -45.35 -2.38 -68.40
N ASN A 379 -45.71 -2.62 -69.67
CA ASN A 379 -45.82 -1.55 -70.66
C ASN A 379 -46.96 -0.59 -70.31
N GLN A 380 -46.85 0.65 -70.80
CA GLN A 380 -47.95 1.62 -70.71
C GLN A 380 -49.25 1.03 -71.26
N SER A 381 -50.36 1.31 -70.59
CA SER A 381 -51.69 0.91 -71.02
C SER A 381 -52.65 2.02 -70.68
N MET A 382 -53.60 2.28 -71.58
CA MET A 382 -54.74 3.17 -71.36
C MET A 382 -56.01 2.32 -71.38
N ALA A 383 -56.95 2.62 -70.50
CA ALA A 383 -58.24 1.96 -70.53
C ALA A 383 -58.98 2.33 -71.82
N ASP A 384 -59.71 1.36 -72.37
CA ASP A 384 -60.61 1.61 -73.50
C ASP A 384 -61.61 2.69 -73.13
N HIS A 385 -61.76 3.69 -74.01
CA HIS A 385 -62.70 4.78 -73.81
C HIS A 385 -63.24 5.29 -75.15
N TYR A 386 -64.43 5.89 -75.11
CA TYR A 386 -65.15 6.41 -76.28
C TYR A 386 -65.36 7.92 -76.15
N HIS A 387 -65.27 8.64 -77.27
CA HIS A 387 -65.60 10.06 -77.37
C HIS A 387 -66.87 10.23 -78.20
N GLY A 388 -67.85 10.99 -77.71
CA GLY A 388 -69.02 11.37 -78.50
C GLY A 388 -68.73 12.64 -79.30
N ILE A 389 -68.92 12.61 -80.61
CA ILE A 389 -68.86 13.80 -81.45
C ILE A 389 -70.26 14.43 -81.48
N GLY A 390 -70.43 15.58 -80.82
CA GLY A 390 -71.65 16.38 -80.92
C GLY A 390 -71.64 17.23 -82.18
N VAL A 391 -72.53 16.97 -83.13
CA VAL A 391 -72.73 17.80 -84.32
C VAL A 391 -73.98 18.65 -84.11
N MET A 392 -73.81 19.95 -83.84
CA MET A 392 -74.95 20.88 -83.81
C MET A 392 -75.10 21.52 -85.18
N ASN A 393 -76.19 21.23 -85.90
CA ASN A 393 -76.64 22.06 -87.00
C ASN A 393 -77.82 22.94 -86.53
N THR A 394 -78.10 24.02 -87.26
CA THR A 394 -79.17 24.98 -86.96
C THR A 394 -80.51 24.60 -87.61
N THR A 395 -80.62 23.36 -88.10
CA THR A 395 -81.81 22.80 -88.76
C THR A 395 -81.86 21.31 -88.44
N ASP A 396 -82.47 20.96 -87.30
CA ASP A 396 -83.01 19.68 -86.76
C ASP A 396 -82.54 18.27 -87.25
N ASP A 397 -81.60 18.14 -88.18
CA ASP A 397 -81.23 16.87 -88.82
C ASP A 397 -79.77 16.51 -88.51
N MET A 398 -79.54 15.51 -87.66
CA MET A 398 -78.19 14.99 -87.40
C MET A 398 -77.84 13.83 -88.34
N VAL A 399 -76.72 13.95 -89.07
CA VAL A 399 -76.05 12.82 -89.74
C VAL A 399 -74.91 12.33 -88.85
N ILE A 400 -75.09 11.18 -88.20
CA ILE A 400 -74.05 10.53 -87.39
C ILE A 400 -73.28 9.55 -88.29
N VAL A 401 -72.02 9.86 -88.59
CA VAL A 401 -71.10 8.92 -89.26
C VAL A 401 -70.32 8.19 -88.17
N ASN A 402 -70.62 6.91 -87.94
CA ASN A 402 -69.87 6.10 -86.98
C ASN A 402 -68.55 5.65 -87.61
N GLN A 403 -67.46 6.39 -87.38
CA GLN A 403 -66.13 5.96 -87.79
C GLN A 403 -65.50 5.12 -86.68
N SER A 404 -65.52 3.79 -86.84
CA SER A 404 -64.63 2.91 -86.08
C SER A 404 -63.23 2.98 -86.69
N TRP A 405 -62.25 3.51 -85.95
CA TRP A 405 -60.84 3.42 -86.33
C TRP A 405 -60.32 2.02 -85.97
N SER A 406 -60.67 1.04 -86.79
CA SER A 406 -60.01 -0.26 -86.81
C SER A 406 -59.85 -0.65 -88.27
N GLY A 407 -58.59 -0.75 -88.71
CA GLY A 407 -58.26 -0.96 -90.12
C GLY A 407 -58.92 -2.19 -90.73
N GLY A 408 -59.47 -2.00 -91.93
CA GLY A 408 -59.81 -3.07 -92.86
C GLY A 408 -61.29 -3.48 -92.89
N GLY A 409 -62.05 -2.89 -93.81
CA GLY A 409 -63.36 -3.39 -94.27
C GLY A 409 -64.54 -2.52 -93.85
N ASN A 410 -64.90 -1.53 -94.67
CA ASN A 410 -65.92 -0.53 -94.34
C ASN A 410 -67.17 -0.67 -95.22
N GLU A 411 -68.14 -1.48 -94.76
CA GLU A 411 -69.56 -1.30 -95.11
C GLU A 411 -70.23 -0.50 -93.99
N TYR A 412 -70.78 0.68 -94.31
CA TYR A 412 -71.41 1.56 -93.32
C TYR A 412 -72.93 1.60 -93.52
N PRO A 413 -73.75 1.23 -92.52
CA PRO A 413 -75.15 1.60 -92.52
C PRO A 413 -75.26 3.09 -92.18
N VAL A 414 -75.76 3.89 -93.14
CA VAL A 414 -76.19 5.27 -92.87
C VAL A 414 -77.63 5.20 -92.39
N MET A 415 -77.89 5.59 -91.14
CA MET A 415 -79.25 5.85 -90.65
C MET A 415 -79.47 7.35 -90.66
N GLU A 416 -80.29 7.81 -91.59
CA GLU A 416 -80.81 9.18 -91.62
C GLU A 416 -82.13 9.18 -90.84
N MET A 417 -82.19 9.86 -89.70
CA MET A 417 -83.45 10.07 -88.98
C MET A 417 -84.04 11.42 -89.42
N ALA A 418 -84.83 11.40 -90.49
CA ALA A 418 -85.75 12.47 -90.83
C ALA A 418 -87.19 12.03 -90.51
N GLY A 419 -88.03 12.98 -90.11
CA GLY A 419 -89.40 12.76 -89.64
C GLY A 419 -90.27 11.83 -90.52
N GLU A 420 -91.14 11.08 -89.83
CA GLU A 420 -92.25 10.21 -90.27
C GLU A 420 -92.11 9.19 -91.41
N TYR A 421 -91.04 9.14 -92.20
CA TYR A 421 -90.82 8.06 -93.17
C TYR A 421 -89.38 7.55 -93.14
N ASN A 422 -89.20 6.40 -92.48
CA ASN A 422 -87.93 5.68 -92.38
C ASN A 422 -87.58 5.02 -93.74
N ARG A 423 -87.10 5.80 -94.72
CA ARG A 423 -86.61 5.28 -96.00
C ARG A 423 -85.15 4.88 -95.87
N VAL A 424 -84.89 3.58 -95.83
CA VAL A 424 -83.55 3.02 -96.04
C VAL A 424 -83.12 3.28 -97.48
N LEU A 425 -82.39 4.37 -97.73
CA LEU A 425 -81.66 4.52 -98.99
C LEU A 425 -80.46 3.56 -98.97
N LYS A 426 -80.62 2.38 -99.58
CA LYS A 426 -79.47 1.52 -99.93
C LYS A 426 -78.74 2.12 -101.14
N GLY A 427 -77.98 3.19 -100.90
CA GLY A 427 -77.15 3.87 -101.89
C GLY A 427 -75.67 3.70 -101.61
N ARG A 428 -74.91 3.25 -102.62
CA ARG A 428 -73.47 2.98 -102.57
C ARG A 428 -72.69 4.28 -102.78
N ILE A 429 -72.06 4.84 -101.75
CA ILE A 429 -71.16 5.99 -101.91
C ILE A 429 -69.72 5.48 -101.93
N SER A 430 -69.09 5.50 -103.11
CA SER A 430 -67.68 5.13 -103.28
C SER A 430 -66.80 6.30 -102.84
N SER A 431 -65.82 6.03 -101.98
CA SER A 431 -64.92 6.98 -101.32
C SER A 431 -63.95 7.76 -102.24
N THR A 432 -64.10 7.66 -103.55
CA THR A 432 -63.17 8.25 -104.54
C THR A 432 -63.64 9.58 -105.13
N ARG A 433 -64.80 10.11 -104.71
CA ARG A 433 -65.42 11.32 -105.31
C ARG A 433 -65.91 12.31 -104.25
N LEU A 434 -65.06 12.66 -103.28
CA LEU A 434 -65.36 13.64 -102.21
C LEU A 434 -64.20 14.61 -101.91
N ILE A 435 -63.26 14.80 -102.86
CA ILE A 435 -62.08 15.66 -102.64
C ILE A 435 -62.03 16.89 -103.57
N ASP A 436 -62.80 16.96 -104.64
CA ASP A 436 -62.78 18.14 -105.51
C ASP A 436 -64.18 18.69 -105.72
N GLY A 437 -64.37 19.98 -105.42
CA GLY A 437 -65.63 20.71 -105.35
C GLY A 437 -66.34 20.88 -106.71
N GLY A 438 -66.55 19.79 -107.42
CA GLY A 438 -67.26 19.74 -108.69
C GLY A 438 -68.77 19.66 -108.47
N THR A 439 -69.47 20.68 -108.97
CA THR A 439 -70.91 20.67 -109.25
C THR A 439 -71.35 19.35 -109.89
N LEU A 440 -72.38 18.73 -109.31
CA LEU A 440 -73.08 17.57 -109.89
C LEU A 440 -73.79 18.01 -111.18
N ASN A 441 -73.16 17.82 -112.33
CA ASN A 441 -73.89 17.75 -113.61
C ASN A 441 -74.28 16.29 -113.83
N ASP A 442 -75.48 15.92 -113.37
CA ASP A 442 -76.10 14.67 -113.77
C ASP A 442 -76.66 14.84 -115.20
N GLY A 443 -75.87 14.42 -116.18
CA GLY A 443 -76.25 14.34 -117.59
C GLY A 443 -77.04 13.09 -117.96
N GLY A 444 -77.68 12.40 -117.00
CA GLY A 444 -78.56 11.27 -117.25
C GLY A 444 -80.01 11.70 -117.49
N ARG A 445 -80.41 11.87 -118.76
CA ARG A 445 -81.82 12.07 -119.14
C ARG A 445 -82.71 10.92 -118.61
N ALA A 446 -83.62 11.23 -117.69
CA ALA A 446 -84.86 10.49 -117.49
C ALA A 446 -86.04 11.48 -117.50
N TYR A 447 -87.06 11.13 -118.28
CA TYR A 447 -88.17 11.97 -118.70
C TYR A 447 -89.16 12.24 -117.53
N ALA A 448 -89.51 13.53 -117.39
CA ALA A 448 -90.54 14.29 -116.64
C ALA A 448 -91.87 13.58 -116.23
N PRO A 449 -92.84 14.20 -115.47
CA PRO A 449 -93.03 15.64 -115.17
C PRO A 449 -93.59 16.02 -113.76
N GLY A 450 -93.55 17.31 -113.41
CA GLY A 450 -94.47 17.90 -112.43
C GLY A 450 -93.86 18.53 -111.16
N ASN A 451 -94.05 19.85 -111.04
CA ASN A 451 -94.09 20.69 -109.84
C ASN A 451 -93.07 20.53 -108.70
N GLY A 452 -92.19 21.53 -108.59
CA GLY A 452 -91.79 22.18 -107.33
C GLY A 452 -90.79 21.43 -106.46
N SER A 453 -89.50 21.66 -106.68
CA SER A 453 -88.45 21.27 -105.72
C SER A 453 -87.75 22.51 -105.13
N PRO A 454 -87.81 22.71 -103.80
CA PRO A 454 -87.07 23.77 -103.13
C PRO A 454 -85.66 23.27 -102.83
N PHE A 455 -84.81 23.12 -103.84
CA PHE A 455 -83.39 22.84 -103.58
C PHE A 455 -82.69 24.16 -103.24
N HIS A 456 -82.73 24.50 -101.94
CA HIS A 456 -81.86 25.51 -101.37
C HIS A 456 -80.40 25.06 -101.57
N SER A 457 -79.61 25.91 -102.23
CA SER A 457 -78.15 25.78 -102.31
C SER A 457 -77.55 26.07 -100.93
N GLY A 458 -77.62 25.08 -100.04
CA GLY A 458 -76.95 25.11 -98.75
C GLY A 458 -75.47 24.81 -98.91
N ARG A 459 -74.61 25.70 -98.41
CA ARG A 459 -73.16 25.45 -98.32
C ARG A 459 -72.93 24.14 -97.58
N VAL A 460 -72.29 23.18 -98.23
CA VAL A 460 -71.77 21.98 -97.57
C VAL A 460 -70.68 22.46 -96.61
N HIS A 461 -70.98 22.48 -95.31
CA HIS A 461 -69.96 22.65 -94.29
C HIS A 461 -69.09 21.39 -94.31
N HIS A 462 -67.92 21.49 -94.95
CA HIS A 462 -66.91 20.45 -94.89
C HIS A 462 -66.50 20.32 -93.43
N ILE A 463 -66.90 19.21 -92.79
CA ILE A 463 -66.24 18.74 -91.56
C ILE A 463 -64.88 18.23 -92.02
N ALA A 464 -63.92 19.15 -92.13
CA ALA A 464 -62.53 18.77 -92.10
C ALA A 464 -62.27 18.28 -90.67
N THR A 465 -62.19 16.96 -90.48
CA THR A 465 -61.28 16.43 -89.47
C THR A 465 -59.89 16.88 -89.89
N ALA A 466 -59.55 18.11 -89.51
CA ALA A 466 -58.16 18.43 -89.33
C ALA A 466 -57.64 17.34 -88.40
N ASN A 467 -56.69 16.56 -88.90
CA ASN A 467 -55.68 16.00 -88.02
C ASN A 467 -54.99 17.25 -87.46
N GLN A 468 -55.61 17.87 -86.44
CA GLN A 468 -54.92 18.80 -85.59
C GLN A 468 -53.79 17.93 -85.06
N ASP A 469 -52.62 18.13 -85.65
CA ASP A 469 -51.39 17.77 -85.01
C ASP A 469 -51.53 18.42 -83.62
N LEU A 470 -51.86 17.61 -82.61
CA LEU A 470 -52.02 18.03 -81.21
C LEU A 470 -50.62 18.36 -80.65
N SER A 471 -49.77 19.01 -81.45
CA SER A 471 -48.37 19.28 -81.25
C SER A 471 -48.16 20.55 -80.42
N GLY A 472 -49.09 20.90 -79.53
CA GLY A 472 -48.85 22.08 -78.69
C GLY A 472 -49.77 22.35 -77.50
N ASN A 473 -50.88 21.64 -77.30
CA ASN A 473 -51.75 21.93 -76.15
C ASN A 473 -52.60 20.74 -75.65
N SER A 474 -52.12 19.51 -75.79
CA SER A 474 -52.62 18.45 -74.92
C SER A 474 -52.04 18.73 -73.53
N SER A 475 -52.88 19.14 -72.59
CA SER A 475 -52.57 19.04 -71.18
C SER A 475 -52.26 17.56 -70.92
N GLU A 476 -50.97 17.22 -70.92
CA GLU A 476 -50.48 15.86 -70.70
C GLU A 476 -51.10 15.36 -69.39
N THR A 477 -51.95 14.33 -69.51
CA THR A 477 -52.67 13.74 -68.36
C THR A 477 -51.78 12.81 -67.54
N ARG A 478 -50.52 12.60 -67.95
CA ARG A 478 -49.54 11.91 -67.09
C ARG A 478 -49.23 12.79 -65.87
N PRO A 479 -49.07 12.21 -64.67
CA PRO A 479 -48.66 12.97 -63.49
C PRO A 479 -47.38 13.77 -63.78
N ARG A 480 -47.22 14.95 -63.16
CA ARG A 480 -45.93 15.66 -63.16
C ARG A 480 -44.95 14.88 -62.29
N ASN A 481 -43.87 14.39 -62.88
CA ASN A 481 -42.92 13.51 -62.20
C ASN A 481 -41.54 14.15 -62.04
N VAL A 482 -40.87 13.81 -60.92
CA VAL A 482 -39.48 14.20 -60.64
C VAL A 482 -38.66 12.91 -60.53
N ALA A 483 -37.53 12.86 -61.23
CA ALA A 483 -36.62 11.72 -61.18
C ALA A 483 -35.63 11.87 -60.01
N LEU A 484 -35.55 10.85 -59.16
CA LEU A 484 -34.54 10.70 -58.12
C LEU A 484 -33.68 9.47 -58.42
N LEU A 485 -32.46 9.42 -57.87
CA LEU A 485 -31.59 8.27 -58.02
C LEU A 485 -32.11 7.10 -57.18
N ALA A 486 -32.64 6.08 -57.85
CA ALA A 486 -33.00 4.83 -57.20
C ALA A 486 -31.72 4.07 -56.79
N CYS A 487 -31.61 3.73 -55.51
CA CYS A 487 -30.53 2.92 -54.98
C CYS A 487 -31.08 1.76 -54.15
N ILE A 488 -30.28 0.70 -54.06
CA ILE A 488 -30.56 -0.49 -53.27
C ILE A 488 -29.50 -0.65 -52.18
N LYS A 489 -29.94 -0.92 -50.95
CA LYS A 489 -29.07 -1.12 -49.79
C LYS A 489 -28.27 -2.41 -49.97
N ILE A 490 -26.94 -2.35 -49.81
CA ILE A 490 -26.07 -3.55 -49.81
C ILE A 490 -26.10 -4.29 -48.49
#